data_AF-A0A3R7SLG4-F1
#
_entry.id   AF-A0A3R7SLG4-F1
#
_cell.length_a   1.000
_cell.length_b   1.000
_cell.length_c   1.000
_cell.angle_alpha   90.00
_cell.angle_beta   90.00
_cell.angle_gamma   90.00
#
_symmetry.space_group_name_H-M   'P 1'
#
loop_
_entity.id
_entity.type
_entity.pdbx_description
1 polymer ?
#
loop_
_entity_poly.entity_id
_entity_poly.type
_entity_poly.pdbx_seq_one_letter_code
_entity_poly.pdbx_strand_id
1 'polypeptide(L)'
;MTTAVYLTVAVMEDVVAAEQAIDNYLERYYSLPAAAMRKVQACCGGPLPQILAFVRGFVQQGAQHIVLRIVGDYEETLARIAAQRDELGSK
;
A
#
# COMPACT_ATOMS: atom_id res chain seq x y z
N MET A 1 8.58 22.41 5.88
CA MET A 1 7.73 21.51 5.06
C MET A 1 8.07 20.09 5.45
N THR A 2 7.09 19.19 5.56
CA THR A 2 7.30 17.75 5.80
C THR A 2 7.01 16.95 4.52
N THR A 3 7.66 15.80 4.35
CA THR A 3 7.49 14.92 3.17
C THR A 3 6.36 13.92 3.39
N ALA A 4 5.57 13.67 2.36
CA ALA A 4 4.47 12.72 2.40
C ALA A 4 4.43 11.85 1.15
N VAL A 5 3.97 10.59 1.29
CA VAL A 5 3.70 9.69 0.16
C VAL A 5 2.30 9.08 0.30
N TYR A 6 1.64 8.92 -0.85
CA TYR A 6 0.34 8.27 -0.97
C TYR A 6 0.52 6.89 -1.63
N LEU A 7 0.18 5.83 -0.91
CA LEU A 7 0.39 4.44 -1.33
C LEU A 7 -0.94 3.70 -1.43
N THR A 8 -1.04 2.76 -2.36
CA THR A 8 -2.19 1.85 -2.46
C THR A 8 -1.76 0.44 -2.09
N VAL A 9 -2.43 -0.18 -1.12
CA VAL A 9 -2.03 -1.50 -0.59
C VAL A 9 -3.20 -2.46 -0.50
N ALA A 10 -2.93 -3.74 -0.69
CA ALA A 10 -3.86 -4.84 -0.43
C ALA A 10 -3.14 -5.90 0.40
N VAL A 11 -3.62 -6.18 1.62
CA VAL A 11 -3.05 -7.22 2.48
C VAL A 11 -3.84 -8.52 2.29
N MET A 12 -3.27 -9.47 1.54
CA MET A 12 -3.84 -10.80 1.32
C MET A 12 -2.71 -11.84 1.31
N GLU A 13 -3.00 -13.09 1.67
CA GLU A 13 -1.97 -14.15 1.65
C GLU A 13 -1.54 -14.51 0.23
N ASP A 14 -2.50 -14.56 -0.70
CA ASP A 14 -2.22 -14.76 -2.12
C ASP A 14 -1.83 -13.44 -2.79
N VAL A 15 -0.57 -13.34 -3.18
CA VAL A 15 0.00 -12.18 -3.88
C VAL A 15 -0.71 -11.91 -5.20
N VAL A 16 -1.04 -12.96 -5.97
CA VAL A 16 -1.70 -12.79 -7.27
C VAL A 16 -3.09 -12.20 -7.07
N ALA A 17 -3.84 -12.71 -6.10
CA ALA A 17 -5.15 -12.18 -5.76
C ALA A 17 -5.07 -10.72 -5.25
N ALA A 18 -4.07 -10.39 -4.43
CA ALA A 18 -3.85 -9.04 -3.94
C ALA A 18 -3.58 -8.04 -5.07
N GLU A 19 -2.69 -8.41 -5.98
CA GLU A 19 -2.32 -7.58 -7.14
C GLU A 19 -3.52 -7.40 -8.09
N GLN A 20 -4.30 -8.45 -8.34
CA GLN A 20 -5.54 -8.37 -9.12
C GLN A 20 -6.61 -7.50 -8.43
N ALA A 21 -6.70 -7.54 -7.10
CA ALA A 21 -7.62 -6.69 -6.35
C ALA A 21 -7.27 -5.20 -6.54
N ILE A 22 -5.98 -4.86 -6.50
CA ILE A 22 -5.50 -3.50 -6.78
C ILE A 22 -5.84 -3.10 -8.23
N ASP A 23 -5.65 -3.99 -9.21
CA ASP A 23 -5.97 -3.69 -10.61
C ASP A 23 -7.45 -3.39 -10.81
N ASN A 24 -8.30 -4.28 -10.32
CA ASN A 24 -9.74 -4.10 -10.36
C ASN A 24 -10.17 -2.79 -9.67
N TYR A 25 -9.52 -2.44 -8.56
CA TYR A 25 -9.78 -1.19 -7.87
C TYR A 25 -9.38 0.03 -8.71
N LEU A 26 -8.15 0.03 -9.26
CA LEU A 26 -7.63 1.15 -10.06
C LEU A 26 -8.47 1.39 -11.31
N GLU A 27 -8.87 0.31 -12.00
CA GLU A 27 -9.71 0.38 -13.19
C GLU A 27 -11.08 0.96 -12.89
N ARG A 28 -11.71 0.55 -11.78
CA ARG A 28 -13.00 1.10 -11.37
C ARG A 28 -12.89 2.54 -10.90
N TYR A 29 -11.86 2.86 -10.14
CA TYR A 29 -11.69 4.19 -9.54
C TYR A 29 -11.32 5.25 -10.57
N TYR A 30 -10.41 4.94 -11.48
CA TYR A 30 -9.93 5.89 -12.49
C TYR A 30 -10.59 5.72 -13.86
N SER A 31 -11.39 4.68 -14.10
CA SER A 31 -11.94 4.34 -15.42
C SER A 31 -10.87 4.22 -16.51
N LEU A 32 -9.66 3.79 -16.13
CA LEU A 32 -8.48 3.64 -16.97
C LEU A 32 -7.81 2.29 -16.71
N PRO A 33 -7.12 1.68 -17.69
CA PRO A 33 -6.45 0.39 -17.50
C PRO A 33 -5.48 0.40 -16.33
N ALA A 34 -5.48 -0.66 -15.50
CA ALA A 34 -4.63 -0.74 -14.31
C ALA A 34 -3.14 -0.61 -14.67
N ALA A 35 -2.72 -1.23 -15.77
CA ALA A 35 -1.34 -1.16 -16.26
C ALA A 35 -0.86 0.27 -16.55
N ALA A 36 -1.76 1.20 -16.91
CA ALA A 36 -1.41 2.61 -17.06
C ALA A 36 -1.26 3.29 -15.69
N MET A 37 -2.14 2.98 -14.74
CA MET A 37 -2.13 3.56 -13.40
C MET A 37 -0.96 3.09 -12.54
N ARG A 38 -0.56 1.82 -12.66
CA ARG A 38 0.62 1.27 -11.97
C ARG A 38 1.94 1.97 -12.32
N LYS A 39 2.03 2.64 -13.47
CA LYS A 39 3.23 3.40 -13.85
C LYS A 39 3.40 4.70 -13.06
N VAL A 40 2.32 5.21 -12.48
CA VAL A 40 2.30 6.51 -11.80
C VAL A 40 1.84 6.43 -10.35
N GLN A 41 1.22 5.32 -9.94
CA GLN A 41 0.79 5.05 -8.57
C GLN A 41 1.76 4.08 -7.92
N ALA A 42 2.24 4.43 -6.72
CA ALA A 42 2.96 3.48 -5.88
C ALA A 42 1.94 2.52 -5.25
N CYS A 43 1.94 1.27 -5.70
CA CYS A 43 1.04 0.22 -5.21
C CYS A 43 1.78 -1.08 -4.90
N CYS A 44 1.27 -1.83 -3.92
CA CYS A 44 1.82 -3.12 -3.52
C CYS A 44 0.70 -4.02 -2.97
N GLY A 45 0.53 -5.21 -3.54
CA GLY A 45 -0.37 -6.25 -3.04
C GLY A 45 0.40 -7.46 -2.53
N GLY A 46 0.00 -8.02 -1.39
CA GLY A 46 0.60 -9.24 -0.88
C GLY A 46 0.45 -9.40 0.64
N PRO A 47 1.20 -10.34 1.24
CA PRO A 47 1.11 -10.60 2.66
C PRO A 47 1.67 -9.43 3.48
N LEU A 48 1.24 -9.32 4.74
CA LEU A 48 1.58 -8.20 5.62
C LEU A 48 3.09 -7.86 5.66
N PRO A 49 4.04 -8.81 5.76
CA PRO A 49 5.48 -8.49 5.76
C PRO A 49 5.96 -7.79 4.49
N GLN A 50 5.40 -8.16 3.33
CA GLN A 50 5.71 -7.52 2.05
C GLN A 50 5.23 -6.06 2.04
N ILE A 51 4.02 -5.81 2.54
CA ILE A 51 3.47 -4.45 2.63
C ILE A 51 4.27 -3.58 3.60
N LEU A 52 4.67 -4.12 4.76
CA LEU A 52 5.50 -3.39 5.72
C LEU A 52 6.87 -3.04 5.14
N ALA A 53 7.52 -3.99 4.44
CA ALA A 53 8.79 -3.75 3.76
C ALA A 53 8.66 -2.65 2.68
N PHE A 54 7.57 -2.68 1.90
CA PHE A 54 7.28 -1.66 0.91
C PHE A 54 7.10 -0.27 1.54
N VAL A 55 6.27 -0.15 2.58
CA VAL A 55 6.06 1.13 3.30
C VAL A 55 7.36 1.64 3.93
N ARG A 56 8.13 0.75 4.57
CA ARG A 56 9.40 1.08 5.21
C ARG A 56 10.43 1.62 4.21
N GLY A 57 10.41 1.15 2.97
CA GLY A 57 11.27 1.68 1.91
C GLY A 57 11.10 3.19 1.67
N PHE A 58 9.87 3.70 1.77
CA PHE A 58 9.61 5.14 1.66
C PHE A 58 10.04 5.90 2.90
N VAL A 59 9.82 5.34 4.09
CA VAL A 59 10.27 5.96 5.35
C VAL A 59 11.80 6.11 5.36
N GLN A 60 12.52 5.06 4.93
CA GLN A 60 13.99 5.10 4.81
C GLN A 60 14.49 6.12 3.79
N GLN A 61 13.70 6.44 2.77
CA GLN A 61 13.99 7.51 1.80
C GLN A 61 13.55 8.91 2.29
N GLY A 62 13.09 9.01 3.54
CA GLY A 62 12.79 10.27 4.20
C GLY A 62 11.32 10.69 4.15
N ALA A 63 10.38 9.79 3.82
CA ALA A 63 8.95 10.09 3.96
C ALA A 63 8.56 10.18 5.45
N GLN A 64 8.01 11.34 5.86
CA GLN A 64 7.59 11.58 7.25
C GLN A 64 6.10 11.27 7.47
N HIS A 65 5.30 11.33 6.41
CA HIS A 65 3.87 11.00 6.43
C HIS A 65 3.56 9.92 5.39
N ILE A 66 2.89 8.85 5.81
CA ILE A 66 2.40 7.80 4.93
C ILE A 66 0.87 7.87 4.92
N VAL A 67 0.29 8.02 3.73
CA VAL A 67 -1.15 7.92 3.52
C VAL A 67 -1.43 6.62 2.78
N LEU A 68 -2.24 5.75 3.37
CA LEU A 68 -2.57 4.44 2.81
C LEU A 68 -3.99 4.44 2.26
N ARG A 69 -4.12 4.10 0.98
CA ARG A 69 -5.37 3.66 0.37
C ARG A 69 -5.43 2.14 0.42
N ILE A 70 -6.32 1.61 1.24
CA ILE A 70 -6.47 0.17 1.43
C ILE A 70 -7.50 -0.38 0.44
N VAL A 71 -7.12 -1.46 -0.24
CA VAL A 71 -7.99 -2.26 -1.10
C VAL A 71 -8.30 -3.59 -0.39
N GLY A 72 -9.57 -3.97 -0.36
CA GLY A 72 -10.05 -5.15 0.38
C GLY A 72 -10.69 -4.77 1.71
N ASP A 73 -10.50 -5.60 2.73
CA ASP A 73 -11.01 -5.33 4.08
C ASP A 73 -10.23 -4.19 4.73
N TYR A 74 -10.87 -3.01 4.78
CA TYR A 74 -10.27 -1.79 5.31
C TYR A 74 -9.94 -1.92 6.80
N GLU A 75 -10.88 -2.42 7.61
CA GLU A 75 -10.74 -2.43 9.08
C GLU A 75 -9.70 -3.45 9.51
N GLU A 76 -9.75 -4.66 8.96
CA GLU A 76 -8.78 -5.72 9.28
C GLU A 76 -7.37 -5.30 8.84
N THR A 77 -7.23 -4.78 7.61
CA THR A 77 -5.93 -4.35 7.09
C THR A 77 -5.35 -3.21 7.90
N LEU A 78 -6.16 -2.20 8.24
CA LEU A 78 -5.72 -1.06 9.04
C LEU A 78 -5.26 -1.52 10.42
N ALA A 79 -6.02 -2.39 11.09
CA ALA A 79 -5.65 -2.93 12.40
C ALA A 79 -4.31 -3.69 12.34
N ARG A 80 -4.13 -4.55 11.33
CA ARG A 80 -2.89 -5.33 11.14
C ARG A 80 -1.67 -4.47 10.87
N ILE A 81 -1.79 -3.42 10.06
CA ILE A 81 -0.70 -2.47 9.80
C ILE A 81 -0.42 -1.62 11.05
N ALA A 82 -1.47 -1.13 11.72
CA ALA A 82 -1.34 -0.31 12.94
C ALA A 82 -0.65 -1.06 14.08
N ALA A 83 -0.91 -2.37 14.23
CA ALA A 83 -0.23 -3.22 15.20
C ALA A 83 1.30 -3.31 14.98
N GLN A 84 1.79 -2.98 13.78
CA GLN A 84 3.20 -3.02 13.39
C GLN A 84 3.81 -1.62 13.23
N ARG A 85 3.13 -0.58 13.74
CA ARG A 85 3.53 0.82 13.55
C ARG A 85 4.94 1.12 14.05
N ASP A 86 5.36 0.50 15.15
CA ASP A 86 6.68 0.72 15.73
C ASP A 86 7.80 0.19 14.82
N GLU A 87 7.53 -0.83 14.00
CA GLU A 87 8.49 -1.38 13.03
C GLU A 87 8.71 -0.46 11.81
N LEU A 88 7.74 0.43 11.55
CA LEU A 88 7.78 1.37 10.44
C LEU A 88 8.56 2.65 10.75
N GLY A 89 8.88 2.91 12.02
CA GLY A 89 9.67 4.07 12.42
C GLY A 89 11.14 3.98 11.97
N SER A 90 11.73 5.12 11.57
CA SER A 90 13.19 5.25 11.54
C SER A 90 13.69 5.31 12.98
N LYS A 91 14.70 4.51 13.33
CA LYS A 91 15.55 4.82 14.48
C LYS A 91 16.20 6.19 14.30
#